data_AF-A0A4R9LYM6-F1
#
_entry.id   AF-A0A4R9LYM6-F1
#
_cell.length_a   1.000
_cell.length_b   1.000
_cell.length_c   1.000
_cell.angle_alpha   90.00
_cell.angle_beta   90.00
_cell.angle_gamma   90.00
#
_symmetry.space_group_name_H-M   'P 1'
#
loop_
_entity.id
_entity.type
_entity.pdbx_description
1 polymer ?
#
loop_
_entity_poly.entity_id
_entity_poly.type
_entity_poly.pdbx_seq_one_letter_code
_entity_poly.pdbx_strand_id
1 'polypeptide(L)'
;MISSETELRSLFETLIERIGRSSFLSLIDKQPIVAYSGGKDSSICLAFFEYLHKQYGFLSPAIFHLNHGIRDNSLQEEKILSFVHSRFPRFFFIKKKFLIWQNA
;
A
#
# COMPACT_ATOMS: atom_id res chain seq x y z
N MET A 1 13.37 20.59 2.19
CA MET A 1 11.98 21.10 2.28
C MET A 1 11.43 20.99 0.87
N ILE A 2 10.74 19.90 0.53
CA ILE A 2 10.40 19.60 -0.86
C ILE A 2 9.05 20.25 -1.18
N SER A 3 9.04 20.96 -2.29
CA SER A 3 8.00 21.18 -3.32
C SER A 3 7.08 19.96 -3.65
N SER A 4 6.86 19.05 -2.70
CA SER A 4 6.67 17.61 -2.90
C SER A 4 5.28 17.16 -3.34
N GLU A 5 4.21 17.86 -2.94
CA GLU A 5 2.87 17.35 -3.23
C GLU A 5 2.52 17.53 -4.71
N THR A 6 2.88 18.68 -5.29
CA THR A 6 2.65 18.98 -6.71
C THR A 6 3.48 18.07 -7.63
N GLU A 7 4.74 17.79 -7.26
CA GLU A 7 5.61 16.88 -8.01
C GLU A 7 5.09 15.45 -7.98
N LEU A 8 4.67 14.94 -6.82
CA LEU A 8 4.08 13.60 -6.70
C LEU A 8 2.77 13.48 -7.48
N ARG A 9 1.91 14.50 -7.43
CA ARG A 9 0.68 14.54 -8.24
C ARG A 9 0.98 14.44 -9.72
N SER A 10 1.95 15.22 -10.22
CA SER A 10 2.37 15.18 -11.62
C SER A 10 2.89 13.80 -12.03
N LEU A 11 3.68 13.15 -11.16
CA LEU A 11 4.16 11.79 -11.38
C LEU A 11 3.02 10.77 -11.43
N PHE A 12 2.04 10.88 -10.53
CA PHE A 12 0.87 10.00 -10.51
C PHE A 12 -0.03 10.19 -11.73
N GLU A 13 -0.27 11.43 -12.16
CA GLU A 13 -1.00 11.70 -13.40
C GLU A 13 -0.26 11.14 -14.61
N THR A 14 1.05 11.33 -14.69
CA THR A 14 1.87 10.75 -15.76
C THR A 14 1.80 9.22 -15.76
N LEU A 15 1.75 8.59 -14.58
CA LEU A 15 1.59 7.14 -14.46
C LEU A 15 0.21 6.68 -14.97
N ILE A 16 -0.87 7.38 -14.60
CA ILE A 16 -2.23 7.09 -15.08
C ILE A 16 -2.29 7.15 -16.61
N GLU A 17 -1.67 8.18 -17.21
CA GLU A 17 -1.59 8.31 -18.66
C GLU A 17 -0.85 7.14 -19.31
N ARG A 18 0.29 6.74 -18.72
CA ARG A 18 1.12 5.64 -19.22
C ARG A 18 0.44 4.28 -19.13
N ILE A 19 -0.37 4.06 -18.09
CA ILE A 19 -1.17 2.82 -17.94
C ILE A 19 -2.34 2.81 -18.95
N GLY A 20 -2.80 3.99 -19.37
CA GLY A 20 -3.98 4.18 -20.21
C GLY A 20 -5.16 4.60 -19.34
N ARG A 21 -5.39 5.92 -19.25
CA ARG A 21 -6.36 6.55 -18.34
C ARG A 21 -7.75 5.93 -18.38
N SER A 22 -8.34 5.76 -19.57
CA SER A 22 -9.71 5.22 -19.69
C SER A 22 -9.81 3.80 -19.14
N SER A 23 -8.88 2.93 -19.54
CA SER A 23 -8.81 1.54 -19.07
C SER A 23 -8.56 1.47 -17.56
N PHE A 24 -7.67 2.30 -17.04
CA PHE A 24 -7.34 2.30 -15.61
C PHE A 24 -8.48 2.85 -14.75
N LEU A 25 -9.08 3.97 -15.14
CA LEU A 25 -10.20 4.58 -14.42
C LEU A 25 -11.46 3.70 -14.47
N SER A 26 -11.59 2.80 -15.45
CA SER A 26 -12.66 1.79 -15.46
C SER A 26 -12.63 0.81 -14.27
N LEU A 27 -11.52 0.77 -13.52
CA LEU A 27 -11.34 -0.05 -12.33
C LEU A 27 -11.78 0.64 -11.03
N ILE A 28 -12.38 1.83 -11.09
CA ILE A 28 -12.75 2.65 -9.93
C ILE A 28 -13.54 1.89 -8.84
N ASP A 29 -14.44 0.99 -9.26
CA ASP A 29 -15.28 0.20 -8.35
C ASP A 29 -14.60 -1.07 -7.82
N LYS A 30 -13.37 -1.37 -8.25
CA LYS A 30 -12.62 -2.54 -7.80
C LYS A 30 -11.85 -2.20 -6.54
N GLN A 31 -11.95 -3.07 -5.53
CA GLN A 31 -11.23 -2.92 -4.26
C GLN A 31 -9.71 -3.05 -4.50
N PRO A 32 -8.90 -1.99 -4.27
CA PRO A 32 -7.46 -2.12 -4.37
C PRO A 32 -6.93 -2.93 -3.20
N ILE A 33 -5.95 -3.80 -3.47
CA ILE A 33 -5.22 -4.56 -2.47
C ILE A 33 -3.74 -4.23 -2.63
N VAL A 34 -3.12 -3.70 -1.57
CA VAL A 34 -1.71 -3.27 -1.59
C VAL A 34 -0.90 -4.13 -0.64
N ALA A 35 0.08 -4.84 -1.19
CA ALA A 35 1.10 -5.51 -0.40
C ALA A 35 2.06 -4.45 0.17
N TYR A 36 2.09 -4.32 1.50
CA TYR A 36 2.84 -3.29 2.20
C TYR A 36 3.93 -3.87 3.09
N SER A 37 5.19 -3.65 2.72
CA SER A 37 6.36 -4.14 3.47
C SER A 37 6.90 -3.13 4.48
N GLY A 38 6.41 -1.89 4.45
CA GLY A 38 7.02 -0.75 5.15
C GLY A 38 8.21 -0.12 4.41
N GLY A 39 8.58 -0.66 3.24
CA GLY A 39 9.60 -0.09 2.37
C GLY A 39 9.09 1.10 1.56
N LYS A 40 10.02 1.91 1.04
CA LYS A 40 9.72 3.13 0.26
C LYS A 40 8.82 2.86 -0.94
N ASP A 41 9.08 1.79 -1.69
CA ASP A 41 8.31 1.45 -2.90
C ASP A 41 6.85 1.15 -2.56
N SER A 42 6.63 0.32 -1.54
CA SER A 42 5.27 0.01 -1.07
C SER A 42 4.57 1.22 -0.45
N SER A 43 5.32 2.16 0.15
CA SER A 43 4.78 3.44 0.64
C SER A 43 4.38 4.37 -0.52
N ILE A 44 5.13 4.41 -1.61
CA ILE A 44 4.76 5.16 -2.82
C ILE A 44 3.49 4.55 -3.45
N CYS A 45 3.38 3.22 -3.49
CA CYS A 45 2.16 2.55 -3.95
C CYS A 45 0.93 2.92 -3.09
N LEU A 46 1.07 2.93 -1.76
CA LEU A 46 0.00 3.39 -0.88
C LEU A 46 -0.37 4.85 -1.13
N ALA A 47 0.62 5.73 -1.30
CA ALA A 47 0.38 7.14 -1.61
C ALA A 47 -0.35 7.32 -2.95
N PHE A 48 -0.04 6.49 -3.95
CA PHE A 48 -0.74 6.50 -5.23
C PHE A 48 -2.22 6.09 -5.09
N PHE A 49 -2.52 5.01 -4.36
CA PHE A 49 -3.92 4.61 -4.13
C PHE A 49 -4.67 5.59 -3.23
N GLU A 50 -3.99 6.26 -2.29
CA GLU A 50 -4.57 7.37 -1.53
C GLU A 50 -4.93 8.55 -2.45
N TYR A 51 -4.04 8.88 -3.39
CA TYR A 51 -4.29 9.91 -4.39
C TYR A 51 -5.51 9.57 -5.26
N LEU A 52 -5.60 8.32 -5.76
CA LEU A 52 -6.75 7.85 -6.53
C LEU A 52 -8.06 7.90 -5.74
N HIS A 53 -8.03 7.50 -4.48
CA HIS A 53 -9.20 7.59 -3.60
C HIS A 53 -9.68 9.05 -3.48
N LYS A 54 -8.76 9.98 -3.22
CA LYS A 54 -9.10 11.39 -2.99
C LYS A 54 -9.50 12.15 -4.27
N GLN A 55 -8.87 11.88 -5.41
CA GLN A 55 -9.07 12.66 -6.63
C GLN A 55 -10.09 12.03 -7.59
N TYR A 56 -10.15 10.71 -7.63
CA TYR A 56 -10.96 9.97 -8.60
C TYR A 56 -12.09 9.16 -7.97
N GLY A 57 -12.17 9.05 -6.64
CA GLY A 57 -13.25 8.33 -5.97
C GLY A 57 -13.08 6.80 -5.93
N PHE A 58 -11.86 6.30 -6.15
CA PHE A 58 -11.55 4.88 -5.94
C PHE A 58 -11.85 4.46 -4.49
N LEU A 59 -12.16 3.18 -4.28
CA LEU A 59 -12.27 2.64 -2.92
C LEU A 59 -10.93 2.75 -2.16
N SER A 60 -10.99 3.02 -0.86
CA SER A 60 -9.80 3.04 0.01
C SER A 60 -9.08 1.68 -0.05
N PRO A 61 -7.74 1.65 -0.21
CA PRO A 61 -7.02 0.40 -0.40
C PRO A 61 -7.11 -0.51 0.83
N ALA A 62 -7.28 -1.81 0.60
CA ALA A 62 -7.07 -2.83 1.60
C ALA A 62 -5.56 -3.11 1.69
N ILE A 63 -4.98 -2.83 2.84
CA ILE A 63 -3.52 -2.93 3.02
C ILE A 63 -3.19 -4.30 3.61
N PHE A 64 -2.21 -5.01 3.04
CA PHE A 64 -1.77 -6.32 3.50
C PHE A 64 -0.29 -6.31 3.83
N HIS A 65 0.05 -6.51 5.10
CA HIS A 65 1.43 -6.75 5.52
C HIS A 65 1.67 -8.24 5.77
N LEU A 66 2.74 -8.79 5.21
CA LEU A 66 3.18 -10.15 5.42
C LEU A 66 4.53 -10.16 6.15
N ASN A 67 4.55 -10.67 7.38
CA ASN A 67 5.80 -11.00 8.06
C ASN A 67 6.26 -12.40 7.65
N HIS A 68 7.46 -12.49 7.08
CA HIS A 68 8.08 -13.76 6.67
C HIS A 68 8.78 -14.51 7.81
N GLY A 69 8.99 -13.89 8.98
CA GLY A 69 9.58 -14.55 10.16
C GLY A 69 11.06 -14.94 10.01
N ILE A 70 11.78 -14.36 9.03
CA ILE A 70 13.19 -14.66 8.75
C ILE A 70 14.13 -14.05 9.82
N ARG A 71 13.72 -12.91 10.41
CA ARG A 71 14.46 -12.17 11.44
C ARG A 71 13.47 -11.51 12.39
N ASP A 72 13.92 -11.16 13.60
CA ASP A 72 13.12 -10.29 14.47
C ASP A 72 12.95 -8.92 13.82
N ASN A 73 11.70 -8.56 13.59
CA ASN A 73 11.28 -7.30 12.98
C ASN A 73 10.16 -6.63 13.79
N SER A 74 9.98 -6.99 15.06
CA SER A 74 8.86 -6.52 15.90
C SER A 74 8.75 -4.99 15.95
N LEU A 75 9.90 -4.29 16.05
CA LEU A 75 9.93 -2.82 16.03
C LEU A 75 9.54 -2.23 14.66
N GLN A 76 9.88 -2.91 13.57
CA GLN A 76 9.47 -2.50 12.22
C GLN A 76 7.97 -2.73 12.03
N GLU A 77 7.44 -3.85 12.53
CA GLU A 77 6.00 -4.14 12.52
C GLU A 77 5.24 -3.05 13.26
N GLU A 78 5.66 -2.66 14.47
CA GLU A 78 5.01 -1.61 15.24
C GLU A 78 4.98 -0.26 14.49
N LYS A 79 6.08 0.09 13.82
CA LYS A 79 6.14 1.30 12.97
C LYS A 79 5.17 1.23 11.80
N ILE A 80 5.06 0.07 11.15
CA ILE A 80 4.11 -0.18 10.05
C ILE A 80 2.67 -0.06 10.55
N LEU A 81 2.35 -0.72 11.66
CA LEU A 81 1.02 -0.67 12.29
C LEU A 81 0.63 0.78 12.62
N SER A 82 1.51 1.50 13.30
CA SER A 82 1.28 2.90 13.68
C SER A 82 1.08 3.80 12.46
N PHE A 83 1.94 3.68 11.45
CA PHE A 83 1.83 4.44 10.21
C PHE A 83 0.49 4.15 9.51
N VAL A 84 0.13 2.89 9.33
CA VAL A 84 -1.07 2.52 8.58
C VAL A 84 -2.35 2.90 9.32
N HIS A 85 -2.44 2.65 10.63
CA HIS A 85 -3.59 3.04 11.45
C HIS A 85 -3.82 4.54 11.47
N SER A 86 -2.75 5.35 11.40
CA SER A 86 -2.88 6.81 11.39
C SER A 86 -3.57 7.36 10.14
N ARG A 87 -3.62 6.58 9.05
CA ARG A 87 -3.89 7.11 7.71
C ARG A 87 -4.91 6.33 6.90
N PHE A 88 -5.14 5.06 7.19
CA PHE A 88 -5.97 4.18 6.37
C PHE A 88 -7.00 3.41 7.21
N PRO A 89 -8.31 3.50 6.87
CA PRO A 89 -9.38 2.89 7.66
C PRO A 89 -9.52 1.37 7.45
N ARG A 90 -8.94 0.80 6.38
CA ARG A 90 -9.04 -0.63 6.04
C ARG A 90 -7.66 -1.25 5.88
N PHE A 91 -7.18 -1.89 6.93
CA PHE A 91 -5.87 -2.54 6.95
C PHE A 91 -5.94 -3.91 7.61
N PHE A 92 -5.25 -4.86 6.99
CA PHE A 92 -5.10 -6.22 7.46
C PHE A 92 -3.62 -6.55 7.66
N PHE A 93 -3.29 -6.94 8.88
CA PHE A 93 -1.97 -7.42 9.23
C PHE A 93 -1.99 -8.95 9.32
N ILE A 94 -1.22 -9.64 8.46
CA ILE A 94 -1.13 -11.10 8.47
C ILE A 94 0.26 -11.53 8.90
N LYS A 95 0.32 -12.15 10.08
CA LYS A 95 1.55 -12.75 10.60
C LYS A 95 1.62 -14.23 10.21
N LYS A 96 2.53 -14.58 9.30
CA LYS A 96 2.82 -16.00 9.02
C LYS A 96 3.93 -16.46 9.95
N LYS A 97 3.63 -17.43 10.82
CA LYS A 97 4.67 -18.24 11.46
C LYS A 97 4.99 -19.39 10.51
N PHE A 98 6.24 -19.53 10.08
CA PHE A 98 6.67 -20.78 9.47
C PHE A 98 6.62 -21.84 10.58
N LEU A 99 5.53 -22.60 10.65
CA LEU A 99 5.58 -23.91 11.27
C LEU A 99 6.48 -24.73 10.36
N ILE A 100 7.72 -24.99 10.80
CA ILE A 100 8.51 -26.08 10.24
C ILE A 100 7.62 -27.31 10.37
N TRP A 101 7.19 -27.88 9.25
CA TRP A 101 6.55 -29.20 9.23
C TRP A 101 7.54 -30.17 9.87
N GLN A 102 7.36 -30.47 11.15
CA GLN A 102 8.00 -31.62 11.76
C GLN A 102 7.20 -32.82 11.25
N ASN A 103 7.85 -33.59 10.37
CA ASN A 103 7.28 -34.79 9.77
C ASN A 103 6.64 -35.69 10.84
N ALA A 104 5.40 -36.08 10.59
CA ALA A 104 4.74 -37.22 11.20
C ALA A 104 5.43 -38.54 10.77
#